data_AF-A0A0F6W790-F1
#
_entry.id   AF-A0A0F6W790-F1
#
_cell.length_a   1.000
_cell.length_b   1.000
_cell.length_c   1.000
_cell.angle_alpha   90.00
_cell.angle_beta   90.00
_cell.angle_gamma   90.00
#
_symmetry.space_group_name_H-M   'P 1'
#
loop_
_entity.id
_entity.type
_entity.pdbx_description
1 polymer ?
#
loop_
_entity_poly.entity_id
_entity_poly.type
_entity_poly.pdbx_seq_one_letter_code
_entity_poly.pdbx_strand_id
1 'polypeptide(L)'
;MTLTEWLLSLGSRDAHRKLLEEAGSLPAAAWRLAKARCVTAPTPSEVPTTRELRGAAREIARRAGLGDEVPAGTVLASECEAMGLLVIG
;
A
#
# COMPACT_ATOMS: atom_id res chain seq x y z
N MET A 1 -2.80 19.31 -1.88
CA MET A 1 -1.76 18.30 -2.17
C MET A 1 -2.37 17.28 -3.12
N THR A 2 -1.81 17.15 -4.31
CA THR A 2 -2.19 16.15 -5.32
C THR A 2 -1.65 14.78 -4.93
N LEU A 3 -2.17 13.72 -5.56
CA LEU A 3 -1.73 12.36 -5.28
C LEU A 3 -0.28 12.09 -5.69
N THR A 4 0.18 12.71 -6.78
CA THR A 4 1.57 12.64 -7.22
C THR A 4 2.50 13.34 -6.22
N GLU A 5 2.11 14.51 -5.72
CA GLU A 5 2.85 15.20 -4.64
C GLU A 5 2.91 14.36 -3.36
N TRP A 6 1.80 13.70 -3.01
CA TRP A 6 1.76 12.77 -1.88
C TRP A 6 2.70 11.58 -2.09
N LEU A 7 2.71 10.96 -3.27
CA LEU A 7 3.64 9.86 -3.60
C LEU A 7 5.10 10.31 -3.54
N LEU A 8 5.42 11.51 -4.02
CA LEU A 8 6.78 12.06 -3.94
C LEU A 8 7.19 12.31 -2.48
N SER A 9 6.25 12.71 -1.62
CA SER A 9 6.49 12.90 -0.18
C SER A 9 6.88 11.60 0.54
N LEU A 10 6.50 10.43 -0.03
CA LEU A 10 6.89 9.12 0.49
C LEU A 10 8.39 8.81 0.33
N GLY A 11 9.15 9.64 -0.39
CA GLY A 11 10.60 9.52 -0.48
C GLY A 11 11.35 9.89 0.82
N SER A 12 10.66 10.51 1.78
CA SER A 12 11.25 10.84 3.09
C SER A 12 11.37 9.60 3.98
N ARG A 13 12.41 9.59 4.84
CA ARG A 13 12.81 8.44 5.66
C ARG A 13 11.68 7.88 6.54
N ASP A 14 10.76 8.71 6.98
CA ASP A 14 9.69 8.34 7.92
C ASP A 14 8.29 8.28 7.28
N ALA A 15 8.18 8.53 5.98
CA ALA A 15 6.88 8.70 5.34
C ALA A 15 6.07 7.39 5.27
N HIS A 16 6.72 6.24 5.03
CA HIS A 16 6.05 4.93 5.10
C HIS A 16 5.64 4.54 6.53
N ARG A 17 6.38 5.00 7.54
CA ARG A 17 5.99 4.79 8.96
C ARG A 17 4.75 5.61 9.29
N LYS A 18 4.72 6.89 8.91
CA LYS A 18 3.53 7.74 9.05
C LYS A 18 2.33 7.17 8.32
N LEU A 19 2.51 6.70 7.08
CA LEU A 19 1.43 6.04 6.33
C LEU A 19 0.88 4.83 7.08
N LEU A 20 1.75 4.01 7.68
CA LEU A 20 1.33 2.87 8.48
C LEU A 20 0.56 3.29 9.73
N GLU A 21 1.05 4.29 10.47
CA GLU A 21 0.41 4.85 11.65
C GLU A 21 -0.98 5.43 11.33
N GLU A 22 -1.08 6.23 10.26
CA GLU A 22 -2.34 6.85 9.79
C GLU A 22 -3.34 5.85 9.19
N ALA A 23 -2.86 4.72 8.68
CA ALA A 23 -3.72 3.66 8.16
C ALA A 23 -4.19 2.69 9.24
N GLY A 24 -3.49 2.62 10.38
CA GLY A 24 -3.80 1.74 11.50
C GLY A 24 -3.49 0.26 11.27
N SER A 25 -3.22 -0.16 10.02
CA SER A 25 -2.86 -1.54 9.69
C SER A 25 -1.99 -1.61 8.42
N LEU A 26 -1.14 -2.65 8.33
CA LEU A 26 -0.31 -2.89 7.15
C LEU A 26 -1.15 -3.13 5.88
N PRO A 27 -2.24 -3.93 5.89
CA PRO A 27 -3.08 -4.10 4.70
C PRO A 27 -3.70 -2.78 4.22
N ALA A 28 -4.19 -1.94 5.13
CA ALA A 28 -4.77 -0.64 4.77
C ALA A 28 -3.71 0.33 4.21
N ALA A 29 -2.52 0.36 4.83
CA ALA A 29 -1.39 1.16 4.38
C ALA A 29 -0.92 0.72 2.98
N ALA A 30 -0.79 -0.59 2.78
CA ALA A 30 -0.39 -1.19 1.51
C ALA A 30 -1.43 -0.90 0.42
N TRP A 31 -2.72 -0.97 0.72
CA TRP A 31 -3.78 -0.66 -0.22
C TRP A 31 -3.74 0.82 -0.65
N ARG A 32 -3.56 1.75 0.30
CA ARG A 32 -3.44 3.19 0.00
C ARG A 32 -2.25 3.47 -0.93
N LEU A 33 -1.09 2.87 -0.65
CA LEU A 33 0.10 3.00 -1.49
C LEU A 33 -0.09 2.35 -2.87
N ALA A 34 -0.66 1.14 -2.92
CA ALA A 34 -0.91 0.43 -4.17
C ALA A 34 -1.91 1.20 -5.04
N LYS A 35 -3.06 1.62 -4.48
CA LYS A 35 -4.04 2.44 -5.19
C LYS A 35 -3.43 3.71 -5.73
N ALA A 36 -2.64 4.43 -4.91
CA ALA A 36 -1.99 5.64 -5.35
C ALA A 36 -1.10 5.41 -6.57
N ARG A 37 -0.34 4.31 -6.59
CA ARG A 37 0.47 3.91 -7.75
C ARG A 37 -0.36 3.56 -8.96
N CYS A 38 -1.42 2.78 -8.79
CA CYS A 38 -2.29 2.34 -9.86
C CYS A 38 -2.93 3.52 -10.58
N VAL A 39 -3.38 4.56 -9.87
CA VAL A 39 -4.00 5.72 -10.51
C VAL A 39 -2.99 6.69 -11.14
N THR A 40 -1.72 6.66 -10.74
CA THR A 40 -0.64 7.45 -11.35
C THR A 40 0.15 6.69 -12.43
N ALA A 41 -0.21 5.44 -12.71
CA ALA A 41 0.45 4.63 -13.72
C ALA A 41 0.07 5.10 -15.15
N PRO A 42 0.87 4.75 -16.18
CA PRO A 42 0.55 5.08 -17.57
C PRO A 42 -0.82 4.56 -18.04
N THR A 43 -1.26 3.43 -17.47
CA THR A 43 -2.61 2.88 -17.63
C THR A 43 -3.29 2.89 -16.25
N PRO A 44 -4.09 3.92 -15.93
CA PRO A 44 -4.67 4.07 -14.60
C PRO A 44 -5.66 2.96 -14.23
N SER A 45 -5.63 2.52 -12.98
CA SER A 45 -6.66 1.67 -12.36
C SER A 45 -6.97 2.17 -10.94
N GLU A 46 -8.24 2.10 -10.53
CA GLU A 46 -8.65 2.48 -9.18
C GLU A 46 -8.51 1.34 -8.15
N VAL A 47 -8.37 0.11 -8.64
CA VAL A 47 -8.35 -1.10 -7.83
C VAL A 47 -7.00 -1.80 -7.99
N PRO A 48 -6.22 -1.95 -6.92
CA PRO A 48 -4.95 -2.65 -6.97
C PRO A 48 -5.14 -4.16 -7.08
N THR A 49 -4.20 -4.83 -7.74
CA THR A 49 -4.09 -6.29 -7.76
C THR A 49 -3.43 -6.83 -6.48
N THR A 50 -3.65 -8.11 -6.19
CA THR A 50 -2.99 -8.83 -5.09
C THR A 50 -1.46 -8.72 -5.15
N ARG A 51 -0.90 -8.71 -6.36
CA ARG A 51 0.55 -8.53 -6.60
C ARG A 51 1.01 -7.13 -6.22
N GLU A 52 0.28 -6.10 -6.61
CA GLU A 52 0.60 -4.70 -6.29
C GLU A 52 0.47 -4.43 -4.80
N LEU A 53 -0.59 -4.96 -4.17
CA LEU A 53 -0.81 -4.90 -2.74
C LEU A 53 0.35 -5.52 -1.96
N ARG A 54 0.78 -6.73 -2.32
CA ARG A 54 1.92 -7.39 -1.66
C ARG A 54 3.23 -6.62 -1.88
N GLY A 55 3.43 -6.06 -3.07
CA GLY A 55 4.58 -5.21 -3.37
C GLY A 55 4.63 -3.97 -2.46
N ALA A 56 3.49 -3.30 -2.30
CA ALA A 56 3.35 -2.14 -1.42
C ALA A 56 3.58 -2.51 0.06
N ALA A 57 3.03 -3.64 0.52
CA ALA A 57 3.23 -4.12 1.89
C ALA A 57 4.71 -4.38 2.20
N ARG A 58 5.44 -5.05 1.30
CA ARG A 58 6.89 -5.28 1.44
C ARG A 58 7.68 -3.99 1.52
N GLU A 59 7.30 -3.00 0.73
CA GLU A 59 7.96 -1.71 0.75
C GLU A 59 7.74 -0.97 2.07
N ILE A 60 6.50 -0.93 2.56
CA ILE A 60 6.16 -0.31 3.84
C ILE A 60 6.89 -1.03 4.97
N ALA A 61 6.87 -2.37 5.01
CA ALA A 61 7.54 -3.14 6.05
C ALA A 61 9.05 -2.85 6.11
N ARG A 62 9.73 -2.85 4.95
CA ARG A 62 11.14 -2.48 4.85
C ARG A 62 11.43 -1.06 5.31
N ARG A 63 10.65 -0.09 4.82
CA ARG A 63 10.88 1.35 5.08
C ARG A 63 10.50 1.74 6.51
N ALA A 64 9.51 1.09 7.10
CA ALA A 64 9.09 1.32 8.48
C ALA A 64 10.01 0.63 9.51
N GLY A 65 10.80 -0.37 9.08
CA GLY A 65 11.69 -1.14 9.96
C GLY A 65 11.04 -2.38 10.59
N LEU A 66 9.96 -2.90 9.99
CA LEU A 66 9.27 -4.11 10.42
C LEU A 66 9.91 -5.41 9.88
N GLY A 67 10.84 -5.27 8.92
CA GLY A 67 11.51 -6.39 8.27
C GLY A 67 11.00 -6.65 6.84
N ASP A 68 11.43 -7.79 6.28
CA ASP A 68 11.11 -8.22 4.90
C ASP A 68 9.92 -9.20 4.82
N GLU A 69 9.56 -9.79 5.95
CA GLU A 69 8.49 -10.77 6.03
C GLU A 69 7.14 -10.05 6.05
N VAL A 70 6.33 -10.33 5.04
CA VAL A 70 4.95 -9.87 4.97
C VAL A 70 4.04 -11.06 4.67
N PRO A 71 2.77 -11.01 5.10
CA PRO A 71 1.79 -12.04 4.76
C PRO A 71 1.69 -12.30 3.25
N ALA A 72 1.16 -13.48 2.91
CA ALA A 72 0.82 -13.80 1.53
C ALA A 72 -0.16 -12.76 0.96
N GLY A 73 -0.11 -12.54 -0.36
CA GLY A 73 -0.98 -11.57 -1.02
C GLY A 73 -2.47 -11.87 -0.79
N THR A 74 -2.84 -13.15 -0.78
CA THR A 74 -4.22 -13.61 -0.51
C THR A 74 -4.68 -13.26 0.92
N VAL A 75 -3.78 -13.36 1.90
CA VAL A 75 -4.08 -12.95 3.29
C VAL A 75 -4.27 -11.44 3.36
N LEU A 76 -3.36 -10.67 2.74
CA LEU A 76 -3.49 -9.20 2.68
C LEU A 76 -4.78 -8.77 1.96
N ALA A 77 -5.17 -9.46 0.88
CA ALA A 77 -6.40 -9.20 0.15
C ALA A 77 -7.64 -9.49 1.00
N SER A 78 -7.66 -10.62 1.71
CA SER A 78 -8.76 -10.97 2.62
C SER A 78 -8.92 -9.94 3.76
N GLU A 79 -7.83 -9.46 4.34
CA GLU A 79 -7.86 -8.38 5.33
C GLU A 79 -8.35 -7.05 4.74
N CYS A 80 -7.96 -6.73 3.49
CA CYS A 80 -8.47 -5.57 2.77
C CYS A 80 -9.99 -5.66 2.54
N GLU A 81 -10.48 -6.81 2.10
CA GLU A 81 -11.90 -7.07 1.88
C GLU A 81 -12.71 -6.93 3.17
N ALA A 82 -12.19 -7.42 4.30
CA ALA A 82 -12.81 -7.24 5.61
C ALA A 82 -12.94 -5.76 6.03
N MET A 83 -12.09 -4.88 5.51
CA MET A 83 -12.16 -3.43 5.69
C MET A 83 -12.96 -2.70 4.60
N GLY A 84 -13.57 -3.42 3.65
CA GLY A 84 -14.29 -2.83 2.50
C GLY A 84 -13.37 -2.28 1.41
N LEU A 85 -12.10 -2.69 1.38
CA LEU A 85 -11.11 -2.28 0.39
C LEU A 85 -11.01 -3.32 -0.73
N LEU A 86 -11.37 -2.91 -1.96
CA LEU A 86 -11.38 -3.80 -3.11
C LEU A 86 -9.97 -4.14 -3.60
N VAL A 87 -9.74 -5.40 -3.94
CA VAL A 87 -8.48 -5.93 -4.50
C VAL A 87 -8.82 -6.89 -5.65
N ILE A 88 -8.06 -6.81 -6.74
CA ILE A 88 -8.19 -7.77 -7.86
C ILE A 88 -7.30 -8.98 -7.59
N GLY A 89 -7.91 -10.17 -7.59
CA GLY A 89 -7.26 -11.48 -7.44
C GLY A 89 -6.13 -11.71 -8.44
#